data_AF-A0A7C9IWH5-F1
#
_entry.id   AF-A0A7C9IWH5-F1
#
_cell.length_a   1.000
_cell.length_b   1.000
_cell.length_c   1.000
_cell.angle_alpha   90.00
_cell.angle_beta   90.00
_cell.angle_gamma   90.00
#
_symmetry.space_group_name_H-M   'P 1'
#
loop_
_entity.id
_entity.type
_entity.pdbx_description
1 polymer ?
#
loop_
_entity_poly.entity_id
_entity_poly.type
_entity_poly.pdbx_seq_one_letter_code
_entity_poly.pdbx_strand_id
1 'polypeptide(L)'
;MPTMFDPLHWLATKGAVASLDKDGEVQLLFSEHTNRETRERIKRVIARYYTGLLKMQLDVPPGTRPRTVQQLRAAGRLKIVEGKYKLVR
;
A
#
# COMPACT_ATOMS: atom_id res chain seq x y z
N MET A 1 5.97 7.91 19.53
CA MET A 1 5.05 8.19 18.41
C MET A 1 4.47 6.86 17.95
N PRO A 2 3.17 6.72 17.66
CA PRO A 2 2.65 5.48 17.10
C PRO A 2 3.40 5.19 15.79
N THR A 3 3.98 4.00 15.68
CA THR A 3 4.69 3.56 14.48
C THR A 3 3.69 3.52 13.33
N MET A 4 3.91 4.37 12.33
CA MET A 4 3.03 4.49 11.18
C MET A 4 3.18 3.22 10.32
N PHE A 5 2.09 2.49 10.12
CA PHE A 5 2.09 1.30 9.27
C PHE A 5 2.19 1.68 7.78
N ASP A 6 3.25 1.26 7.11
CA ASP A 6 3.41 1.45 5.65
C ASP A 6 3.10 0.12 4.93
N PRO A 7 2.01 0.03 4.15
CA PRO A 7 1.63 -1.21 3.49
C PRO A 7 2.63 -1.62 2.40
N LEU A 8 3.34 -0.69 1.74
CA LEU A 8 4.37 -1.05 0.76
C LEU A 8 5.57 -1.71 1.43
N HIS A 9 6.00 -1.16 2.57
CA HIS A 9 7.07 -1.78 3.36
C HIS A 9 6.64 -3.14 3.90
N TRP A 10 5.42 -3.25 4.44
CA TRP A 10 4.88 -4.52 4.93
C TRP A 10 4.83 -5.59 3.83
N LEU A 11 4.36 -5.24 2.63
CA LEU A 11 4.36 -6.16 1.47
C LEU A 11 5.78 -6.64 1.13
N ALA A 12 6.76 -5.72 1.09
CA ALA A 12 8.15 -6.08 0.82
C ALA A 12 8.68 -7.11 1.84
N THR A 13 8.38 -6.96 3.14
CA THR A 13 8.76 -7.95 4.17
C THR A 13 8.06 -9.30 4.03
N LYS A 14 6.99 -9.39 3.24
CA LYS A 14 6.27 -10.64 2.92
C LYS A 14 6.63 -11.22 1.56
N GLY A 15 7.65 -10.67 0.89
CA GLY A 15 8.03 -11.08 -0.46
C GLY A 15 6.95 -10.75 -1.49
N ALA A 16 6.25 -9.63 -1.30
CA ALA A 16 5.25 -9.13 -2.22
C ALA A 16 5.58 -7.70 -2.65
N VAL A 17 5.23 -7.36 -3.89
CA VAL A 17 5.36 -6.02 -4.45
C VAL A 17 4.01 -5.58 -4.97
N ALA A 18 3.66 -4.32 -4.77
CA ALA A 18 2.45 -3.72 -5.33
C ALA A 18 2.80 -2.77 -6.48
N SER A 19 1.96 -2.77 -7.51
CA SER A 19 2.00 -1.83 -8.63
C SER A 19 0.58 -1.42 -9.02
N LEU A 20 0.45 -0.33 -9.78
CA LEU A 20 -0.78 -0.01 -10.47
C LEU A 20 -0.74 -0.61 -11.88
N ASP A 21 -1.86 -1.17 -12.32
CA ASP A 21 -2.04 -1.53 -13.72
C ASP A 21 -2.49 -0.34 -14.57
N LYS A 22 -2.78 -0.62 -15.84
CA LYS A 22 -3.19 0.39 -16.82
C LYS A 22 -4.49 1.11 -16.44
N ASP A 23 -5.34 0.45 -15.64
CA ASP A 23 -6.63 0.98 -15.19
C ASP A 23 -6.51 1.67 -13.82
N GLY A 24 -5.30 1.73 -13.24
CA GLY A 24 -5.06 2.30 -11.91
C GLY A 24 -5.50 1.38 -10.77
N GLU A 25 -5.66 0.08 -11.03
CA GLU A 25 -5.96 -0.92 -10.02
C GLU A 25 -4.70 -1.52 -9.41
N VAL A 26 -4.80 -1.85 -8.11
CA VAL A 26 -3.66 -2.38 -7.35
C VAL A 26 -3.45 -3.84 -7.72
N GLN A 27 -2.31 -4.14 -8.32
CA GLN A 27 -1.84 -5.49 -8.57
C GLN A 27 -0.76 -5.88 -7.57
N LEU A 28 -0.80 -7.14 -7.12
CA LEU A 28 0.18 -7.71 -6.18
C LEU A 28 0.95 -8.82 -6.88
N LEU A 29 2.27 -8.67 -6.96
CA LEU A 29 3.19 -9.71 -7.37
C LEU A 29 3.80 -10.36 -6.14
N PHE A 30 3.85 -11.68 -6.09
CA PHE A 30 4.40 -12.44 -4.97
C PHE A 30 5.64 -13.21 -5.41
N SER A 31 6.59 -13.39 -4.49
CA SER A 31 7.72 -14.28 -4.70
C SER A 31 7.26 -15.72 -4.97
N GLU A 32 8.05 -16.47 -5.71
CA GLU A 32 7.75 -17.85 -6.07
C GLU A 32 7.56 -18.74 -4.83
N HIS A 33 8.32 -18.45 -3.76
CA HIS A 33 8.26 -19.18 -2.50
C HIS A 33 7.07 -18.81 -1.59
N THR A 34 6.30 -17.75 -1.90
CA THR A 34 5.12 -17.40 -1.11
C THR A 34 4.00 -18.41 -1.36
N ASN A 35 3.60 -19.17 -0.34
CA ASN A 35 2.54 -20.17 -0.47
C ASN A 35 1.14 -19.54 -0.75
N ARG A 36 0.23 -20.33 -1.32
CA ARG A 36 -1.10 -19.87 -1.76
C ARG A 36 -1.93 -19.26 -0.61
N GLU A 37 -1.93 -19.88 0.56
CA GLU A 37 -2.70 -19.38 1.71
C GLU A 37 -2.24 -17.98 2.15
N THR A 38 -0.92 -17.75 2.18
CA THR A 38 -0.32 -16.46 2.50
C THR A 38 -0.69 -15.42 1.44
N ARG A 39 -0.65 -15.79 0.15
CA ARG A 39 -1.07 -14.90 -0.95
C ARG A 39 -2.53 -14.45 -0.76
N GLU A 40 -3.43 -15.39 -0.51
CA GLU A 40 -4.86 -15.10 -0.32
C GLU A 40 -5.14 -14.29 0.96
N ARG A 41 -4.38 -14.52 2.03
CA ARG A 41 -4.47 -13.69 3.24
C ARG A 41 -4.02 -12.25 2.97
N ILE A 42 -2.89 -12.06 2.28
CA ILE A 42 -2.37 -10.73 1.95
C ILE A 42 -3.34 -9.99 1.04
N LYS A 43 -3.84 -10.63 -0.02
CA LYS A 43 -4.85 -10.05 -0.93
C LYS A 43 -6.07 -9.55 -0.17
N ARG A 44 -6.63 -10.37 0.75
CA ARG A 44 -7.80 -9.98 1.56
C ARG A 44 -7.53 -8.78 2.46
N VAL A 45 -6.37 -8.73 3.10
CA VAL A 45 -5.99 -7.60 3.96
C VAL A 45 -5.82 -6.31 3.14
N ILE A 46 -5.12 -6.38 2.01
CA ILE A 46 -4.92 -5.23 1.12
C ILE A 46 -6.26 -4.73 0.59
N ALA A 47 -7.07 -5.62 0.01
CA ALA A 47 -8.36 -5.28 -0.58
C ALA A 47 -9.29 -4.58 0.41
N ARG A 48 -9.31 -5.04 1.67
CA ARG A 48 -10.23 -4.55 2.71
C ARG A 48 -9.80 -3.24 3.35
N TYR A 49 -8.49 -3.01 3.52
CA TYR A 49 -8.01 -1.93 4.39
C TYR A 49 -7.05 -0.95 3.73
N TYR A 50 -6.31 -1.35 2.69
CA TYR A 50 -5.14 -0.58 2.23
C TYR A 50 -5.17 -0.23 0.74
N THR A 51 -6.14 -0.69 -0.04
CA THR A 51 -6.25 -0.37 -1.49
C THR A 51 -6.15 1.12 -1.77
N GLY A 52 -6.93 1.96 -1.10
CA GLY A 52 -6.92 3.40 -1.33
C GLY A 52 -5.59 4.06 -0.96
N LEU A 53 -4.96 3.61 0.13
CA LEU A 53 -3.64 4.11 0.54
C LEU A 53 -2.56 3.70 -0.47
N LEU A 54 -2.56 2.44 -0.91
CA LEU A 54 -1.64 1.94 -1.93
C LEU A 54 -1.79 2.71 -3.24
N LYS A 55 -3.01 2.98 -3.70
CA LYS A 55 -3.23 3.82 -4.88
C LYS A 55 -2.54 5.18 -4.74
N MET A 56 -2.66 5.86 -3.60
CA MET A 56 -2.00 7.15 -3.38
C MET A 56 -0.48 7.09 -3.29
N GLN A 57 0.05 6.01 -2.72
CA GLN A 57 1.50 5.80 -2.65
C GLN A 57 2.08 5.51 -4.05
N LEU A 58 1.35 4.75 -4.87
CA LEU A 58 1.76 4.31 -6.20
C LEU A 58 1.37 5.29 -7.33
N ASP A 59 0.49 6.26 -7.07
CA ASP A 59 0.07 7.33 -7.99
C ASP A 59 1.20 8.35 -8.21
N VAL A 60 2.28 7.87 -8.81
CA VAL A 60 3.49 8.62 -9.10
C VAL A 60 3.94 8.35 -10.54
N PRO A 61 4.66 9.28 -11.19
CA PRO A 61 5.14 9.05 -12.56
C PRO A 61 5.98 7.76 -12.67
N PRO A 62 5.93 7.06 -13.82
CA PRO A 62 6.76 5.89 -14.06
C PRO A 62 8.24 6.17 -13.79
N GLY A 63 8.93 5.22 -13.16
CA GLY A 63 10.35 5.37 -12.79
C GLY A 63 10.62 6.20 -11.53
N THR A 64 9.59 6.76 -10.90
CA THR A 64 9.73 7.44 -9.60
C THR A 64 9.44 6.48 -8.45
N ARG A 65 10.05 6.75 -7.29
CA ARG A 65 9.79 5.96 -6.07
C ARG A 65 8.39 6.27 -5.55
N PRO A 66 7.61 5.26 -5.11
CA PRO A 66 6.33 5.47 -4.45
C PRO A 66 6.43 6.41 -3.25
N ARG A 67 5.37 7.17 -2.99
CA ARG A 67 5.31 8.06 -1.82
C ARG A 67 5.20 7.23 -0.54
N THR A 68 5.91 7.65 0.50
CA THR A 68 5.73 7.10 1.84
C THR A 68 4.46 7.64 2.48
N VAL A 69 3.92 6.91 3.47
CA VAL A 69 2.77 7.37 4.26
C VAL A 69 3.08 8.71 4.95
N GLN A 70 4.33 8.93 5.38
CA GLN A 70 4.80 10.18 5.97
C GLN A 70 4.76 11.35 4.97
N GLN A 71 5.17 11.13 3.72
CA GLN A 71 5.07 12.15 2.66
C GLN A 71 3.62 12.50 2.33
N LEU A 72 2.73 11.50 2.28
CA LEU A 72 1.29 11.73 2.05
C LEU A 72 0.65 12.54 3.19
N ARG A 73 1.04 12.26 4.44
CA ARG A 73 0.60 13.02 5.61
C ARG A 73 1.16 14.45 5.60
N ALA A 74 2.44 14.63 5.29
CA ALA A 74 3.07 15.95 5.21
C ALA A 74 2.44 16.81 4.11
N ALA A 75 2.01 16.20 3.00
CA ALA A 75 1.27 16.85 1.93
C ALA A 75 -0.22 17.09 2.24
N GLY A 76 -0.70 16.75 3.45
CA GLY A 76 -2.10 16.93 3.85
C GLY A 76 -3.10 15.97 3.20
N ARG A 77 -2.64 15.03 2.37
CA ARG A 77 -3.48 14.07 1.62
C ARG A 77 -3.93 12.87 2.46
N LEU A 78 -3.40 12.72 3.67
CA LEU A 78 -3.67 11.60 4.56
C LEU A 78 -3.77 12.06 6.02
N LYS A 79 -4.81 11.59 6.73
CA LYS A 79 -5.00 11.75 8.17
C LYS A 79 -5.11 10.39 8.84
N ILE A 80 -4.67 10.29 10.09
CA ILE A 80 -4.88 9.10 10.93
C ILE A 80 -5.94 9.45 11.96
N VAL A 81 -7.07 8.76 11.93
CA VAL A 81 -8.19 8.95 12.86
C VAL A 81 -8.51 7.60 13.48
N GLU A 82 -8.44 7.50 14.81
CA GLU A 82 -8.66 6.25 15.55
C GLU A 82 -7.82 5.07 15.03
N GLY A 83 -6.55 5.34 14.69
CA GLY A 83 -5.65 4.32 14.13
C GLY A 83 -5.94 3.89 12.69
N LYS A 84 -6.93 4.50 12.03
CA LYS A 84 -7.28 4.24 10.64
C LYS A 84 -6.79 5.36 9.73
N TYR A 85 -6.28 4.96 8.57
CA TYR A 85 -5.92 5.88 7.50
C TYR A 85 -7.18 6.42 6.83
N LYS A 86 -7.37 7.74 6.89
CA LYS A 86 -8.39 8.47 6.17
C LYS A 86 -7.73 9.31 5.08
N LEU A 87 -8.11 9.05 3.84
CA LEU A 87 -7.67 9.85 2.69
C LEU A 87 -8.38 11.20 2.74
N VAL A 88 -7.62 12.27 2.48
CA VAL A 88 -8.14 13.63 2.36
C VAL A 88 -8.11 13.97 0.87
N ARG A 89 -9.28 14.17 0.28
CA ARG A 89 -9.43 14.69 -1.09
C ARG A 89 -9.17 16.18 -1.10
#